data_AF-A0A423J2E7-F1
#
_entry.id   AF-A0A423J2E7-F1
#
_cell.length_a   1.000
_cell.length_b   1.000
_cell.length_c   1.000
_cell.angle_alpha   90.00
_cell.angle_beta   90.00
_cell.angle_gamma   90.00
#
_symmetry.space_group_name_H-M   'P 1'
#
loop_
_entity.id
_entity.type
_entity.pdbx_description
1 polymer ?
#
loop_
_entity_poly.entity_id
_entity_poly.type
_entity_poly.pdbx_seq_one_letter_code
_entity_poly.pdbx_strand_id
1 'polypeptide(L)'
;MNMRCCAIALLLALSGPVFAADTLVVLAPDPLGLWLITFGIAFLIAEAALPNYGVVGLGGLVMFVIGAVILTNAEVPVPLMIGLGLISALLLIFLVIRALKTRPRRNVSGDAEILGAVTPITSLQAGNAYIGWVHLQGEQWQAMSETPLQPGQQVRVVARKGLLLEVVAADAAPA
;
A
#
# COMPACT_ATOMS: atom_id res chain seq x y z
N MET A 1 -11.17 12.49 7.91
CA MET A 1 -11.06 13.96 7.74
C MET A 1 -11.29 14.26 6.27
N ASN A 2 -12.27 15.11 5.97
CA ASN A 2 -13.25 14.85 4.92
C ASN A 2 -12.79 15.17 3.49
N MET A 3 -12.94 14.17 2.60
CA MET A 3 -12.78 14.23 1.14
C MET A 3 -13.62 15.34 0.49
N ARG A 4 -14.69 15.77 1.18
CA ARG A 4 -15.56 16.89 0.80
C ARG A 4 -14.89 18.26 1.01
N CYS A 5 -14.06 18.45 2.04
CA CYS A 5 -13.31 19.71 2.22
C CYS A 5 -12.25 19.88 1.13
N CYS A 6 -11.58 18.80 0.71
CA CYS A 6 -10.59 18.86 -0.36
C CYS A 6 -11.25 19.18 -1.70
N ALA A 7 -12.41 18.57 -1.99
CA ALA A 7 -13.19 18.88 -3.18
C ALA A 7 -13.73 20.32 -3.20
N ILE A 8 -14.16 20.84 -2.04
CA ILE A 8 -14.63 22.23 -1.90
C ILE A 8 -13.46 23.22 -2.04
N ALA A 9 -12.27 22.92 -1.50
CA ALA A 9 -11.07 23.74 -1.71
C ALA A 9 -10.63 23.74 -3.19
N LEU A 10 -10.76 22.60 -3.88
CA LEU A 10 -10.46 22.50 -5.32
C LEU A 10 -11.46 23.28 -6.18
N LEU A 11 -12.75 23.22 -5.83
CA LEU A 11 -13.82 23.96 -6.52
C LEU A 11 -13.73 25.48 -6.27
N LEU A 12 -13.31 25.91 -5.07
CA LEU A 12 -13.05 27.32 -4.76
C LEU A 12 -11.76 27.85 -5.43
N ALA A 13 -10.77 26.99 -5.68
CA ALA A 13 -9.56 27.35 -6.42
C ALA A 13 -9.80 27.45 -7.94
N LEU A 14 -10.79 26.73 -8.49
CA LEU A 14 -11.22 26.88 -9.88
C LEU A 14 -12.11 28.12 -10.13
N SER A 15 -12.65 28.74 -9.09
CA SER A 15 -13.49 29.94 -9.18
C SER A 15 -12.73 31.24 -8.87
N GLY A 16 -11.49 31.37 -9.38
CA GLY A 16 -10.84 32.68 -9.49
C GLY A 16 -11.44 33.43 -10.67
N PRO A 17 -11.87 34.70 -10.52
CA PRO A 17 -12.58 35.41 -11.57
C PRO A 17 -11.70 35.58 -12.80
N VAL A 18 -12.18 35.08 -13.94
CA VAL A 18 -11.69 35.41 -15.30
C VAL A 18 -12.15 36.83 -15.65
N PHE A 19 -11.78 37.80 -14.80
CA PHE A 19 -12.13 39.20 -15.02
C PHE A 19 -10.95 40.08 -14.61
N ALA A 20 -10.49 40.86 -15.59
CA ALA A 20 -9.53 41.97 -15.52
C ALA A 20 -8.04 41.60 -15.52
N ALA A 21 -7.46 41.43 -16.72
CA ALA A 21 -6.07 41.82 -16.99
C ALA A 21 -5.80 41.98 -18.50
N ASP A 22 -6.54 42.88 -19.17
CA ASP A 22 -5.88 43.67 -20.21
C ASP A 22 -4.82 44.55 -19.49
N THR A 23 -3.61 44.67 -20.04
CA THR A 23 -2.56 45.66 -19.69
C THR A 23 -1.50 45.39 -18.59
N LEU A 24 -0.80 44.24 -18.57
CA LEU A 24 0.54 44.19 -17.95
C LEU A 24 1.50 43.13 -18.55
N VAL A 25 1.79 43.26 -19.85
CA VAL A 25 2.75 42.41 -20.58
C VAL A 25 4.19 42.95 -20.45
N VAL A 26 4.65 43.27 -19.23
CA VAL A 26 6.02 43.79 -19.03
C VAL A 26 6.90 42.88 -18.17
N LEU A 27 6.34 41.89 -17.46
CA LEU A 27 7.11 40.86 -16.76
C LEU A 27 6.22 39.65 -16.39
N ALA A 28 5.40 39.17 -17.33
CA ALA A 28 4.49 38.06 -17.04
C ALA A 28 5.29 36.74 -17.04
N PRO A 29 5.33 35.99 -15.93
CA PRO A 29 5.85 34.63 -15.94
C PRO A 29 5.03 33.76 -16.90
N ASP A 30 5.66 32.78 -17.55
CA ASP A 30 4.95 31.89 -18.46
C ASP A 30 3.74 31.23 -17.79
N PRO A 31 2.51 31.45 -18.31
CA PRO A 31 1.29 30.96 -17.66
C PRO A 31 1.28 29.43 -17.56
N LEU A 32 1.94 28.76 -18.51
CA LEU A 32 2.12 27.31 -18.50
C LEU A 32 2.89 26.83 -17.26
N GLY A 33 3.97 27.52 -16.88
CA GLY A 33 4.80 27.16 -15.72
C GLY A 33 4.03 27.28 -14.41
N LEU A 34 3.21 28.33 -14.28
CA LEU A 34 2.36 28.56 -13.11
C LEU A 34 1.30 27.47 -12.93
N TRP A 35 0.65 27.06 -14.02
CA TRP A 35 -0.30 25.93 -14.01
C TRP A 35 0.38 24.62 -13.62
N LEU A 36 1.57 24.33 -14.16
CA LEU A 36 2.33 23.11 -13.85
C LEU A 36 2.77 23.05 -12.38
N ILE A 37 3.22 24.16 -11.79
CA ILE A 37 3.57 24.22 -10.37
C ILE A 37 2.34 23.92 -9.50
N THR A 38 1.20 24.53 -9.84
CA THR A 38 -0.05 24.36 -9.09
C THR A 38 -0.53 22.91 -9.13
N PHE A 39 -0.51 22.29 -10.31
CA PHE A 39 -0.82 20.87 -10.48
C PHE A 39 0.19 19.97 -9.74
N GLY A 40 1.48 20.31 -9.78
CA GLY A 40 2.53 19.58 -9.07
C GLY A 40 2.31 19.55 -7.56
N ILE A 41 1.99 20.70 -6.97
CA ILE A 41 1.66 20.80 -5.53
C ILE A 41 0.37 20.04 -5.21
N ALA A 42 -0.66 20.15 -6.05
CA ALA A 42 -1.91 19.40 -5.84
C ALA A 42 -1.69 17.88 -5.84
N PHE A 43 -0.81 17.37 -6.71
CA PHE A 43 -0.45 15.95 -6.75
C PHE A 43 0.40 15.52 -5.55
N LEU A 44 1.29 16.38 -5.05
CA LEU A 44 2.03 16.13 -3.80
C LEU A 44 1.08 16.05 -2.58
N ILE A 45 0.08 16.93 -2.53
CA ILE A 45 -0.97 16.90 -1.49
C ILE A 45 -1.84 15.64 -1.63
N ALA A 46 -2.19 15.27 -2.86
CA ALA A 46 -2.97 14.06 -3.13
C ALA A 46 -2.24 12.78 -2.71
N GLU A 47 -0.92 12.71 -2.90
CA GLU A 47 -0.07 11.63 -2.39
C GLU A 47 0.01 11.63 -0.85
N ALA A 48 0.01 12.78 -0.19
CA ALA A 48 -0.02 12.84 1.27
C ALA A 48 -1.37 12.38 1.86
N ALA A 49 -2.47 12.55 1.10
CA ALA A 49 -3.82 12.20 1.52
C ALA A 49 -4.20 10.74 1.22
N LEU A 50 -3.56 10.10 0.24
CA LEU A 50 -3.80 8.71 -0.16
C LEU A 50 -2.55 7.87 0.14
N PRO A 51 -2.65 6.68 0.76
CA PRO A 51 -1.51 5.78 0.92
C PRO A 51 -1.22 5.09 -0.43
N ASN A 52 -0.84 5.88 -1.43
CA ASN A 52 -0.44 5.40 -2.74
C ASN A 52 1.07 5.11 -2.74
N TYR A 53 1.53 4.29 -3.69
CA TYR A 53 2.92 3.81 -3.71
C TYR A 53 3.94 4.85 -4.23
N GLY A 54 3.75 6.15 -3.95
CA GLY A 54 4.68 7.22 -4.34
C GLY A 54 4.53 7.74 -5.78
N VAL A 55 3.62 7.16 -6.58
CA VAL A 55 3.53 7.42 -8.03
C VAL A 55 2.92 8.79 -8.33
N VAL A 56 1.86 9.19 -7.62
CA VAL A 56 1.18 10.48 -7.85
C VAL A 56 2.06 11.62 -7.34
N GLY A 57 2.70 11.43 -6.19
CA GLY A 57 3.66 12.39 -5.63
C GLY A 57 4.88 12.58 -6.52
N LEU A 58 5.38 11.53 -7.16
CA LEU A 58 6.47 11.66 -8.12
C LEU A 58 6.05 12.44 -9.37
N GLY A 59 4.87 12.13 -9.93
CA GLY A 59 4.32 12.90 -11.04
C GLY A 59 4.19 14.39 -10.68
N GLY A 60 3.74 14.67 -9.45
CA GLY A 60 3.64 16.02 -8.91
C GLY A 60 5.00 16.74 -8.80
N LEU A 61 6.01 16.03 -8.30
CA LEU A 61 7.38 16.56 -8.21
C LEU A 61 7.96 16.88 -9.59
N VAL A 62 7.78 15.99 -10.57
CA VAL A 62 8.26 16.22 -11.95
C VAL A 62 7.55 17.43 -12.57
N MET A 63 6.21 17.52 -12.45
CA MET A 63 5.47 18.69 -12.94
C MET A 63 5.89 19.99 -12.24
N PHE A 64 6.13 19.95 -10.94
CA PHE A 64 6.62 21.10 -10.18
C PHE A 64 7.98 21.59 -10.67
N VAL A 65 8.94 20.66 -10.89
CA VAL A 65 10.28 21.02 -11.38
C VAL A 65 10.22 21.58 -12.79
N ILE A 66 9.45 20.97 -13.69
CA ILE A 66 9.28 21.47 -15.07
C ILE A 66 8.62 22.85 -15.04
N GLY A 67 7.58 23.05 -14.23
CA GLY A 67 6.90 24.33 -14.09
C GLY A 67 7.81 25.43 -13.54
N ALA A 68 8.65 25.11 -12.56
CA ALA A 68 9.65 26.04 -12.01
C ALA A 68 10.70 26.45 -13.05
N VAL A 69 11.17 25.51 -13.88
CA VAL A 69 12.12 25.81 -14.97
C VAL A 69 11.48 26.75 -15.99
N ILE A 70 10.24 26.49 -16.40
CA ILE A 70 9.49 27.32 -17.34
C ILE A 70 9.28 28.73 -16.76
N LEU A 71 8.87 28.83 -15.49
CA LEU A 71 8.63 30.13 -14.82
C LEU A 71 9.89 31.00 -14.74
N THR A 72 11.07 30.38 -14.70
CA THR A 72 12.35 31.09 -14.58
C THR A 72 12.88 31.60 -15.93
N ASN A 73 12.16 31.36 -17.04
CA ASN A 73 12.58 31.76 -18.39
C ASN A 73 14.01 31.28 -18.72
N ALA A 74 14.38 30.11 -18.18
CA ALA A 74 15.71 29.57 -18.38
C ALA A 74 15.84 29.14 -19.85
N GLU A 75 16.73 29.76 -20.62
CA GLU A 75 17.26 29.18 -21.86
C GLU A 75 18.02 27.92 -21.47
N VAL A 76 17.30 26.83 -21.28
CA VAL A 76 17.81 25.66 -20.58
C VAL A 76 18.84 24.98 -21.47
N PRO A 77 20.14 24.98 -21.11
CA PRO A 77 21.14 24.31 -21.93
C PRO A 77 20.83 22.81 -21.96
N VAL A 78 20.95 22.20 -23.14
CA VAL A 78 20.75 20.76 -23.42
C VAL A 78 21.22 19.82 -22.30
N PRO A 79 22.40 20.00 -21.65
CA PRO A 79 22.81 19.17 -20.51
C PRO A 79 21.85 19.19 -19.30
N LEU A 80 21.14 20.29 -19.03
CA LEU A 80 20.15 20.34 -17.95
C LEU A 80 18.90 19.53 -18.29
N MET A 81 18.49 19.52 -19.57
CA MET A 81 17.36 18.72 -20.06
C MET A 81 17.66 17.23 -19.97
N ILE A 82 18.89 16.84 -20.33
CA ILE A 82 19.40 15.48 -20.16
C ILE A 82 19.49 15.11 -18.67
N GLY A 83 19.99 16.02 -17.82
CA GLY A 83 20.08 15.81 -16.39
C GLY A 83 18.71 15.58 -15.74
N LEU A 84 17.71 16.40 -16.10
CA LEU A 84 16.35 16.25 -15.60
C LEU A 84 15.69 14.96 -16.10
N GLY A 85 15.92 14.58 -17.36
CA GLY A 85 15.48 13.30 -17.91
C GLY A 85 16.09 12.10 -17.18
N LEU A 86 17.40 12.15 -16.89
CA LEU A 86 18.10 11.12 -16.12
C LEU A 86 17.57 11.01 -14.68
N ILE A 87 17.37 12.14 -14.01
CA ILE A 87 16.81 12.17 -12.65
C ILE A 87 15.40 11.57 -12.64
N SER A 88 14.55 11.97 -13.59
CA SER A 88 13.19 11.43 -13.73
C SER A 88 13.21 9.91 -13.99
N ALA A 89 14.07 9.43 -14.90
CA ALA A 89 14.22 8.01 -15.19
C ALA A 89 14.72 7.20 -13.98
N LEU A 90 15.72 7.72 -13.26
CA LEU A 90 16.23 7.11 -12.02
C LEU A 90 15.14 7.01 -10.95
N LEU A 91 14.34 8.05 -10.79
CA LEU A 91 13.23 8.07 -9.84
C LEU A 91 12.14 7.06 -10.22
N LEU A 92 11.84 6.93 -11.51
CA LEU A 92 10.89 5.95 -12.03
C LEU A 92 11.39 4.52 -11.79
N ILE A 93 12.67 4.25 -12.08
CA ILE A 93 13.31 2.94 -11.80
C ILE A 93 13.28 2.64 -10.30
N PHE A 94 13.63 3.62 -9.46
CA PHE A 94 13.59 3.49 -8.01
C PHE A 94 12.18 3.15 -7.51
N LEU A 95 11.15 3.81 -8.03
CA LEU A 95 9.76 3.49 -7.70
C LEU A 95 9.37 2.10 -8.15
N VAL A 96 9.74 1.67 -9.36
CA VAL A 96 9.44 0.30 -9.84
C VAL A 96 10.10 -0.73 -8.93
N ILE A 97 11.37 -0.52 -8.54
CA ILE A 97 12.07 -1.40 -7.58
C ILE A 97 11.33 -1.41 -6.25
N ARG A 98 10.95 -0.24 -5.72
CA ARG A 98 10.25 -0.15 -4.44
C ARG A 98 8.86 -0.78 -4.50
N ALA A 99 8.11 -0.57 -5.58
CA ALA A 99 6.79 -1.15 -5.83
C ALA A 99 6.85 -2.68 -5.92
N LEU A 100 7.87 -3.22 -6.60
CA LEU A 100 8.15 -4.65 -6.64
C LEU A 100 8.55 -5.19 -5.26
N LYS A 101 9.28 -4.40 -4.47
CA LYS A 101 9.71 -4.76 -3.11
C LYS A 101 8.60 -4.62 -2.05
N THR A 102 7.64 -3.73 -2.28
CA THR A 102 6.42 -3.55 -1.47
C THR A 102 5.31 -4.51 -1.85
N ARG A 103 5.49 -5.35 -2.90
CA ARG A 103 4.61 -6.49 -3.11
C ARG A 103 4.67 -7.32 -1.84
N PRO A 104 3.58 -7.38 -1.04
CA PRO A 104 3.64 -8.01 0.26
C PRO A 104 3.94 -9.48 0.05
N ARG A 105 5.18 -9.89 0.31
CA ARG A 105 5.45 -11.28 0.61
C ARG A 105 4.75 -11.53 1.94
N ARG A 106 3.66 -12.28 1.84
CA ARG A 106 3.05 -13.07 2.91
C ARG A 106 2.09 -12.28 3.82
N ASN A 107 0.83 -12.67 3.75
CA ASN A 107 -0.25 -12.39 4.68
C ASN A 107 0.05 -13.02 6.08
N VAL A 108 1.12 -12.63 6.77
CA VAL A 108 1.51 -13.25 8.06
C VAL A 108 0.70 -12.73 9.25
N SER A 109 -0.06 -11.65 9.10
CA SER A 109 -0.77 -11.05 10.23
C SER A 109 -1.91 -11.91 10.82
N GLY A 110 -2.35 -12.97 10.15
CA GLY A 110 -3.28 -13.96 10.73
C GLY A 110 -2.63 -15.28 11.16
N ASP A 111 -1.40 -15.57 10.72
CA ASP A 111 -0.74 -16.86 10.96
C ASP A 111 -0.12 -16.97 12.36
N ALA A 112 0.37 -15.84 12.87
CA ALA A 112 1.13 -15.81 14.12
C ALA A 112 0.26 -16.06 15.37
N GLU A 113 -1.04 -15.74 15.31
CA GLU A 113 -1.97 -15.96 16.43
C GLU A 113 -2.52 -17.39 16.45
N ILE A 114 -2.55 -18.06 15.30
CA ILE A 114 -3.01 -19.45 15.18
C ILE A 114 -1.95 -20.43 15.73
N LEU A 115 -0.66 -20.09 15.58
CA LEU A 115 0.45 -20.89 16.10
C LEU A 115 0.50 -20.83 17.63
N GLY A 116 0.39 -21.97 18.29
CA GLY A 116 0.39 -22.09 19.75
C GLY A 116 -1.00 -22.00 20.40
N ALA A 117 -2.05 -21.69 19.63
CA ALA A 117 -3.42 -21.72 20.12
C ALA A 117 -3.82 -23.15 20.54
N VAL A 118 -4.55 -23.23 21.64
CA VAL A 118 -5.12 -24.49 22.16
C VAL A 118 -6.60 -24.49 21.85
N THR A 119 -7.06 -25.49 21.10
CA THR A 119 -8.48 -25.63 20.76
C THR A 119 -8.93 -27.09 20.88
N PRO A 120 -10.23 -27.32 21.18
CA PRO A 120 -10.78 -28.66 21.20
C PRO A 120 -11.11 -29.14 19.79
N ILE A 121 -10.90 -30.44 19.56
CA ILE A 121 -11.35 -31.09 18.32
C ILE A 121 -12.88 -31.16 18.32
N THR A 122 -13.48 -30.61 17.26
CA THR A 122 -14.95 -30.59 17.09
C THR A 122 -15.46 -31.89 16.50
N SER A 123 -14.77 -32.42 15.48
CA SER A 123 -15.15 -33.67 14.82
C SER A 123 -13.93 -34.35 14.21
N LEU A 124 -14.02 -35.66 14.03
CA LEU A 124 -13.01 -36.44 13.31
C LEU A 124 -13.45 -36.67 11.87
N GLN A 125 -12.47 -36.84 10.98
CA GLN A 125 -12.77 -37.29 9.63
C GLN A 125 -13.24 -38.74 9.65
N ALA A 126 -14.35 -39.03 8.96
CA ALA A 126 -14.91 -40.38 8.91
C ALA A 126 -13.86 -41.37 8.37
N GLY A 127 -13.47 -42.35 9.20
CA GLY A 127 -12.49 -43.38 8.85
C GLY A 127 -11.02 -43.01 9.10
N ASN A 128 -10.72 -41.82 9.66
CA ASN A 128 -9.34 -41.43 9.99
C ASN A 128 -9.25 -40.75 11.37
N ALA A 129 -8.64 -41.43 12.33
CA ALA A 129 -8.43 -40.91 13.69
C ALA A 129 -7.30 -39.86 13.79
N TYR A 130 -6.51 -39.66 12.73
CA TYR A 130 -5.38 -38.72 12.71
C TYR A 130 -5.77 -37.34 12.17
N ILE A 131 -6.95 -37.23 11.55
CA ILE A 131 -7.43 -35.99 10.93
C ILE A 131 -8.75 -35.60 11.60
N GLY A 132 -8.82 -34.36 12.08
CA GLY A 132 -10.00 -33.78 12.70
C GLY A 132 -10.26 -32.37 12.21
N TRP A 133 -11.31 -31.77 12.76
CA TRP A 133 -11.70 -30.40 12.53
C TRP A 133 -11.66 -29.65 13.85
N VAL A 134 -11.10 -28.44 13.83
CA VAL A 134 -11.06 -27.52 14.97
C VAL A 134 -11.73 -26.21 14.58
N HIS A 135 -12.39 -25.58 15.54
CA HIS A 135 -12.94 -24.25 15.35
C HIS A 135 -12.01 -23.23 15.99
N LEU A 136 -11.48 -22.30 15.19
CA LEU A 136 -10.48 -21.34 15.62
C LEU A 136 -10.74 -19.99 14.93
N GLN A 137 -10.84 -18.92 15.72
CA GLN A 137 -11.11 -17.55 15.23
C GLN A 137 -12.40 -17.44 14.37
N GLY A 138 -13.43 -18.24 14.68
CA GLY A 138 -14.69 -18.23 13.94
C GLY A 138 -14.69 -19.04 12.64
N GLU A 139 -13.59 -19.72 12.30
CA GLU A 139 -13.45 -20.55 11.11
C GLU A 139 -13.25 -22.02 11.47
N GLN A 140 -13.67 -22.93 10.59
CA GLN A 140 -13.37 -24.36 10.71
C GLN A 140 -12.08 -24.70 9.96
N TRP A 141 -11.10 -25.23 10.70
CA TRP A 141 -9.81 -25.62 10.18
C TRP A 141 -9.63 -27.12 10.25
N GLN A 142 -8.96 -27.67 9.25
CA GLN A 142 -8.58 -29.09 9.26
C GLN A 142 -7.32 -29.25 10.10
N ALA A 143 -7.38 -30.11 11.11
CA ALA A 143 -6.28 -30.44 11.99
C ALA A 143 -5.76 -31.85 11.70
N MET A 144 -4.45 -32.02 11.68
CA MET A 144 -3.77 -33.31 11.52
C MET A 144 -2.81 -33.52 12.67
N SER A 145 -2.79 -34.72 13.23
CA SER A 145 -1.88 -35.12 14.29
C SER A 145 -1.20 -36.44 13.95
N GLU A 146 0.02 -36.64 14.47
CA GLU A 146 0.73 -37.92 14.38
C GLU A 146 0.14 -38.96 15.36
N THR A 147 -0.62 -38.51 16.36
CA THR A 147 -1.30 -39.35 17.35
C THR A 147 -2.81 -39.42 17.08
N PRO A 148 -3.49 -40.54 17.41
CA PRO A 148 -4.93 -40.64 17.25
C PRO A 148 -5.65 -39.61 18.13
N LEU A 149 -6.48 -38.80 17.49
CA LEU A 149 -7.25 -37.71 18.06
C LEU A 149 -8.63 -38.19 18.53
N GLN A 150 -9.18 -37.55 19.56
CA GLN A 150 -10.54 -37.80 20.04
C GLN A 150 -11.41 -36.53 19.98
N PRO A 151 -12.71 -36.63 19.68
CA PRO A 151 -13.61 -35.48 19.76
C PRO A 151 -13.61 -34.90 21.18
N GLY A 152 -13.47 -33.58 21.29
CA GLY A 152 -13.37 -32.85 22.56
C GLY A 152 -11.96 -32.79 23.16
N GLN A 153 -10.97 -33.50 22.61
CA GLN A 153 -9.59 -33.44 23.09
C GLN A 153 -8.96 -32.08 22.79
N GLN A 154 -8.24 -31.54 23.77
CA GLN A 154 -7.48 -30.28 23.63
C GLN A 154 -6.20 -30.53 22.82
N VAL A 155 -6.02 -29.78 21.75
CA VAL A 155 -4.84 -29.86 20.89
C VAL A 155 -4.21 -28.49 20.74
N ARG A 156 -2.88 -28.45 20.69
CA ARG A 156 -2.10 -27.24 20.44
C ARG A 156 -1.64 -27.23 18.99
N VAL A 157 -1.83 -26.11 18.30
CA VAL A 157 -1.32 -25.92 16.94
C VAL A 157 0.19 -25.69 16.98
N VAL A 158 0.95 -26.57 16.31
CA VAL A 158 2.41 -26.53 16.23
C VAL A 158 2.88 -25.94 14.91
N ALA A 159 2.17 -26.21 13.82
CA ALA A 159 2.49 -25.65 12.50
C ALA A 159 1.24 -25.47 11.64
N ARG A 160 1.35 -24.61 10.61
CA ARG A 160 0.31 -24.39 9.60
C ARG A 160 0.87 -24.72 8.21
N LYS A 161 0.20 -25.63 7.50
CA LYS A 161 0.45 -26.01 6.10
C LYS A 161 -0.77 -25.62 5.24
N GLY A 162 -0.88 -24.35 4.88
CA GLY A 162 -1.99 -23.85 4.06
C GLY A 162 -3.31 -23.81 4.82
N LEU A 163 -4.25 -24.70 4.51
CA LEU A 163 -5.53 -24.86 5.22
C LEU A 163 -5.51 -26.00 6.26
N LEU A 164 -4.37 -26.68 6.37
CA LEU A 164 -4.16 -27.78 7.31
C LEU A 164 -3.29 -27.31 8.48
N LEU A 165 -3.77 -27.53 9.69
CA LEU A 165 -3.08 -27.25 10.94
C LEU A 165 -2.46 -28.54 11.46
N GLU A 166 -1.18 -28.50 11.80
CA GLU A 166 -0.48 -29.60 12.45
C GLU A 166 -0.60 -29.41 13.95
N VAL A 167 -1.21 -30.38 14.63
CA VAL A 167 -1.59 -30.26 16.04
C VAL A 167 -1.04 -31.42 16.86
N VAL A 168 -0.67 -31.12 18.10
CA VAL A 168 -0.22 -32.10 19.09
C VAL A 168 -1.16 -32.06 20.28
N ALA A 169 -1.44 -33.21 20.89
CA ALA A 169 -2.24 -33.29 22.10
C ALA A 169 -1.65 -32.38 23.18
N ALA A 170 -2.43 -31.44 23.71
CA ALA A 170 -1.97 -30.51 24.75
C ALA A 170 -1.69 -31.23 26.09
N ASP A 171 -2.22 -32.45 26.24
CA ASP A 171 -2.10 -33.32 27.41
C ASP A 171 -0.88 -34.26 27.34
N ALA A 172 -0.17 -34.30 26.21
CA ALA A 172 1.12 -34.99 26.12
C ALA A 172 2.17 -34.10 26.79
N ALA A 173 2.28 -34.22 28.12
CA ALA A 173 3.40 -33.69 28.87
C ALA A 173 4.72 -34.12 28.19
N PRO A 174 5.68 -33.21 27.97
CA PRO A 174 7.00 -33.60 27.46
C PRO A 174 7.65 -34.53 28.50
N ALA A 175 8.01 -35.74 28.06
CA ALA A 175 8.88 -36.64 28.81
C ALA A 175 10.33 -36.15 28.76
#